data_AF-A0A5D0NUM3-F1
#
_entry.id   AF-A0A5D0NUM3-F1
#
_cell.length_a   1.000
_cell.length_b   1.000
_cell.length_c   1.000
_cell.angle_alpha   90.00
_cell.angle_beta   90.00
_cell.angle_gamma   90.00
#
_symmetry.space_group_name_H-M   'P 1'
#
loop_
_entity.id
_entity.type
_entity.pdbx_description
1 polymer ?
#
loop_
_entity_poly.entity_id
_entity_poly.type
_entity_poly.pdbx_seq_one_letter_code
_entity_poly.pdbx_strand_id
1 'polypeptide(L)'
;MARYYELSAPPEGLARDLGPGGDRVAALLDGVSAHVPPDGAHRRRSEELPETLAGAPVRRVPDVSAAVLDRVAPDWLASLERRRHDARRRLLGAGRADRLELAEHVAMLVATPRLRPADPGDADALALSGAVLWLVGTLVAGALADDRADALAELVTGGWWPVGPVDGAFLTAPLDLPRRPRGGPSERPRHA
;
A
#
# COMPACT_ATOMS: atom_id res chain seq x y z
N MET A 1 23.22 16.13 -11.17
CA MET A 1 21.78 16.27 -11.47
C MET A 1 21.00 15.33 -10.55
N ALA A 2 20.02 15.91 -9.84
CA ALA A 2 19.01 15.34 -8.92
C ALA A 2 19.35 14.06 -8.12
N ARG A 3 19.70 14.23 -6.84
CA ARG A 3 19.51 13.18 -5.83
C ARG A 3 18.00 13.12 -5.55
N TYR A 4 17.33 12.06 -5.98
CA TYR A 4 15.94 11.84 -5.64
C TYR A 4 15.84 11.67 -4.12
N TYR A 5 14.93 12.41 -3.48
CA TYR A 5 14.56 12.26 -2.07
C TYR A 5 13.79 10.94 -1.88
N GLU A 6 14.45 9.81 -2.13
CA GLU A 6 13.89 8.48 -1.94
C GLU A 6 14.05 8.07 -0.48
N LEU A 7 13.02 8.32 0.33
CA LEU A 7 12.89 7.65 1.62
C LEU A 7 12.56 6.19 1.34
N SER A 8 13.52 5.30 1.60
CA SER A 8 13.32 3.85 1.47
C SER A 8 12.74 3.20 2.73
N ALA A 9 12.59 3.99 3.80
CA ALA A 9 12.05 3.60 5.11
C ALA A 9 11.48 4.84 5.82
N PRO A 10 10.61 4.67 6.82
CA PRO A 10 10.16 5.76 7.68
C PRO A 10 11.34 6.46 8.37
N PRO A 11 11.33 7.81 8.50
CA PRO A 11 12.39 8.51 9.22
C PRO A 11 12.36 8.19 10.72
N GLU A 12 13.54 8.14 11.34
CA GLU A 12 13.66 7.99 12.78
C GLU A 12 12.90 9.11 13.51
N GLY A 13 12.11 8.74 14.53
CA GLY A 13 11.31 9.70 15.29
C GLY A 13 9.94 10.04 14.68
N LEU A 14 9.59 9.54 13.49
CA LEU A 14 8.29 9.80 12.85
C LEU A 14 7.11 9.58 13.79
N ALA A 15 7.09 8.46 14.52
CA ALA A 15 6.00 8.14 15.45
C ALA A 15 5.82 9.22 16.53
N ARG A 16 6.93 9.77 17.04
CA ARG A 16 6.92 10.86 18.04
C ARG A 16 6.37 12.14 17.44
N ASP A 17 6.79 12.49 16.23
CA ASP A 17 6.38 13.72 15.54
C ASP A 17 4.89 13.70 15.18
N LEU A 18 4.37 12.52 14.85
CA LEU A 18 2.96 12.33 14.57
C LEU A 18 2.09 12.34 15.83
N GLY A 19 2.62 11.97 16.99
CA GLY A 19 1.87 11.91 18.25
C GLY A 19 0.91 10.71 18.31
N PRO A 20 -0.30 10.84 18.89
CA PRO A 20 -1.23 9.71 19.03
C PRO A 20 -1.53 9.00 17.70
N GLY A 21 -1.32 7.68 17.66
CA GLY A 21 -1.45 6.87 16.44
C GLY A 21 -0.18 6.83 15.57
N GLY A 22 0.86 7.60 15.90
CA GLY A 22 2.13 7.64 15.18
C GLY A 22 2.86 6.30 15.14
N ASP A 23 2.83 5.52 16.22
CA ASP A 23 3.46 4.18 16.26
C ASP A 23 2.82 3.23 15.23
N ARG A 24 1.51 3.31 15.02
CA ARG A 24 0.81 2.50 14.01
C ARG A 24 1.15 2.96 12.59
N VAL A 25 1.28 4.27 12.37
CA VAL A 25 1.73 4.79 11.09
C VAL A 25 3.15 4.31 10.80
N ALA A 26 4.06 4.40 11.77
CA ALA A 26 5.42 3.90 11.63
C ALA A 26 5.43 2.40 11.29
N ALA A 27 4.69 1.57 12.04
CA ALA A 27 4.60 0.14 11.79
C ALA A 27 4.00 -0.21 10.41
N LEU A 28 2.98 0.53 9.96
CA LEU A 28 2.41 0.39 8.62
C LEU A 28 3.47 0.67 7.55
N LEU A 29 4.16 1.81 7.66
CA LEU A 29 5.14 2.24 6.67
C LEU A 29 6.42 1.39 6.71
N ASP A 30 6.82 0.89 7.88
CA ASP A 30 7.89 -0.09 8.03
C ASP A 30 7.53 -1.37 7.27
N GLY A 31 6.29 -1.87 7.42
CA GLY A 31 5.82 -3.03 6.68
C GLY A 31 5.79 -2.81 5.16
N VAL A 32 5.34 -1.63 4.70
CA VAL A 32 5.45 -1.24 3.28
C VAL A 32 6.92 -1.23 2.84
N SER A 33 7.85 -0.79 3.70
CA SER A 33 9.28 -0.69 3.37
C SER A 33 10.04 -2.04 3.41
N ALA A 34 9.65 -2.98 4.26
CA ALA A 34 10.45 -4.17 4.58
C ALA A 34 10.32 -5.31 3.54
N HIS A 35 9.22 -5.37 2.78
CA HIS A 35 8.91 -6.55 1.97
C HIS A 35 9.47 -6.46 0.55
N VAL A 36 10.68 -7.00 0.33
CA VAL A 36 11.14 -7.43 -0.99
C VAL A 36 11.10 -8.96 -0.97
N PRO A 37 10.33 -9.67 -1.79
CA PRO A 37 10.62 -11.06 -2.07
C PRO A 37 11.79 -11.09 -3.05
N PRO A 38 13.03 -11.47 -2.64
CA PRO A 38 13.96 -12.04 -3.59
C PRO A 38 13.41 -13.40 -4.05
N ASP A 39 13.73 -13.78 -5.28
CA ASP A 39 13.38 -15.06 -5.89
C ASP A 39 13.31 -16.21 -4.85
N GLY A 40 12.10 -16.71 -4.62
CA GLY A 40 11.86 -18.01 -3.98
C GLY A 40 11.91 -18.09 -2.45
N ALA A 41 12.08 -17.00 -1.69
CA ALA A 41 12.13 -17.09 -0.23
C ALA A 41 10.77 -16.78 0.44
N HIS A 42 9.88 -17.77 0.47
CA HIS A 42 8.77 -17.84 1.42
C HIS A 42 9.29 -17.86 2.87
N ARG A 43 9.55 -16.70 3.48
CA ARG A 43 9.77 -16.60 4.93
C ARG A 43 8.55 -15.97 5.61
N ARG A 44 7.66 -16.89 6.03
CA ARG A 44 6.67 -16.90 7.15
C ARG A 44 6.60 -15.60 7.97
N ARG A 45 5.45 -15.06 8.38
CA ARG A 45 4.18 -15.61 8.90
C ARG A 45 3.10 -14.58 8.55
N SER A 46 2.03 -14.87 7.82
CA SER A 46 0.88 -15.65 8.27
C SER A 46 0.16 -16.21 7.03
N GLU A 47 0.05 -17.54 6.94
CA GLU A 47 -0.85 -18.15 5.95
C GLU A 47 -2.32 -17.91 6.31
N GLU A 48 -2.58 -17.48 7.55
CA GLU A 48 -3.88 -17.03 8.03
C GLU A 48 -4.00 -15.54 7.67
N LEU A 49 -4.72 -15.29 6.56
CA LEU A 49 -5.33 -13.99 6.32
C LEU A 49 -6.26 -13.69 7.50
N PRO A 50 -6.33 -12.45 8.01
CA PRO A 50 -7.17 -12.11 9.15
C PRO A 50 -8.59 -12.65 8.94
N GLU A 51 -9.10 -13.46 9.87
CA GLU A 51 -10.45 -14.06 9.83
C GLU A 51 -11.56 -13.01 9.70
N THR A 52 -11.22 -11.75 9.96
CA THR A 52 -12.07 -10.56 9.97
C THR A 52 -12.41 -9.98 8.60
N LEU A 53 -11.87 -10.53 7.50
CA LEU A 53 -12.06 -9.97 6.16
C LEU A 53 -13.37 -10.46 5.51
N ALA A 54 -14.39 -9.58 5.55
CA ALA A 54 -15.63 -9.62 4.77
C ALA A 54 -16.54 -10.86 4.86
N GLY A 55 -16.21 -11.89 5.67
CA GLY A 55 -17.04 -13.10 5.81
C GLY A 55 -17.15 -13.96 4.54
N ALA A 56 -16.34 -13.65 3.53
CA ALA A 56 -16.24 -14.33 2.24
C ALA A 56 -14.91 -15.11 2.16
N PRO A 57 -14.80 -16.16 1.33
CA PRO A 57 -13.52 -16.85 1.12
C PRO A 57 -12.47 -15.86 0.61
N VAL A 58 -11.31 -15.87 1.26
CA VAL A 58 -10.18 -15.04 0.85
C VAL A 58 -9.37 -15.77 -0.22
N ARG A 59 -9.08 -15.10 -1.34
CA ARG A 59 -8.32 -15.67 -2.46
C ARG A 59 -7.07 -14.86 -2.72
N ARG A 60 -5.93 -15.54 -2.67
CA ARG A 60 -4.64 -14.98 -3.09
C ARG A 60 -4.50 -15.08 -4.61
N VAL A 61 -4.19 -13.96 -5.25
CA VAL A 61 -3.89 -13.90 -6.67
C VAL A 61 -2.44 -13.46 -6.86
N PRO A 62 -1.68 -14.08 -7.78
CA PRO A 62 -0.27 -13.73 -7.98
C PRO A 62 -0.10 -12.37 -8.67
N ASP A 63 -1.13 -11.95 -9.42
CA ASP A 63 -1.15 -10.69 -10.16
C ASP A 63 -2.61 -10.19 -10.29
N VAL A 64 -2.77 -8.87 -10.47
CA VAL A 64 -4.06 -8.19 -10.56
C VAL A 64 -4.00 -7.24 -11.75
N SER A 65 -4.89 -7.43 -12.73
CA SER A 65 -5.03 -6.44 -13.81
C SER A 65 -5.88 -5.26 -13.36
N ALA A 66 -5.70 -4.09 -13.99
CA ALA A 66 -6.51 -2.90 -13.68
C ALA A 66 -8.01 -3.15 -13.87
N ALA A 67 -8.39 -4.00 -14.84
CA ALA A 67 -9.79 -4.39 -15.06
C ALA A 67 -10.45 -5.12 -13.86
N VAL A 68 -9.66 -5.70 -12.95
CA VAL A 68 -10.21 -6.28 -11.71
C VAL A 68 -10.73 -5.18 -10.78
N LEU A 69 -10.15 -3.97 -10.81
CA LEU A 69 -10.55 -2.85 -9.97
C LEU A 69 -12.00 -2.42 -10.24
N ASP A 70 -12.45 -2.50 -11.49
CA ASP A 70 -13.84 -2.19 -11.89
C ASP A 70 -14.87 -3.16 -11.32
N ARG A 71 -14.42 -4.32 -10.84
CA ARG A 71 -15.26 -5.40 -10.30
C ARG A 71 -15.26 -5.44 -8.78
N VAL A 72 -14.45 -4.62 -8.13
CA VAL A 72 -14.43 -4.50 -6.67
C VAL A 72 -15.80 -3.98 -6.21
N ALA A 73 -16.37 -4.64 -5.20
CA ALA A 73 -17.69 -4.31 -4.68
C ALA A 73 -17.80 -2.79 -4.34
N PRO A 74 -18.70 -2.03 -5.01
CA PRO A 74 -18.79 -0.59 -4.84
C PRO A 74 -19.08 -0.15 -3.41
N ASP A 75 -19.87 -0.93 -2.66
CA ASP A 75 -20.20 -0.63 -1.27
C ASP A 75 -18.98 -0.73 -0.34
N TRP A 76 -18.02 -1.60 -0.66
CA TRP A 76 -16.77 -1.71 0.08
C TRP A 76 -15.89 -0.47 -0.17
N LEU A 77 -15.73 -0.06 -1.43
CA LEU A 77 -15.01 1.17 -1.77
C LEU A 77 -15.66 2.39 -1.12
N ALA A 78 -16.99 2.49 -1.18
CA ALA A 78 -17.73 3.56 -0.52
C ALA A 78 -17.56 3.54 1.01
N SER A 79 -17.44 2.36 1.63
CA SER A 79 -17.15 2.24 3.06
C SER A 79 -15.75 2.76 3.42
N LEU A 80 -14.75 2.46 2.60
CA LEU A 80 -13.38 2.94 2.79
C LEU A 80 -13.28 4.45 2.61
N GLU A 81 -13.94 5.01 1.59
CA GLU A 81 -13.98 6.45 1.38
C GLU A 81 -14.67 7.18 2.54
N ARG A 82 -15.79 6.64 3.06
CA ARG A 82 -16.43 7.17 4.27
C ARG A 82 -15.50 7.12 5.47
N ARG A 83 -14.82 5.98 5.71
CA ARG A 83 -13.83 5.85 6.81
C ARG A 83 -12.71 6.87 6.67
N ARG A 84 -12.16 7.04 5.46
CA ARG A 84 -11.14 8.04 5.16
C ARG A 84 -11.64 9.45 5.48
N HIS A 85 -12.82 9.81 4.99
CA HIS A 85 -13.41 11.12 5.22
C HIS A 85 -13.65 11.39 6.71
N ASP A 86 -14.16 10.40 7.44
CA ASP A 86 -14.39 10.49 8.88
C ASP A 86 -13.09 10.66 9.67
N ALA A 87 -12.05 9.89 9.34
CA ALA A 87 -10.73 10.03 9.93
C ALA A 87 -10.15 11.44 9.70
N ARG A 88 -10.23 11.93 8.46
CA ARG A 88 -9.77 13.29 8.11
C ARG A 88 -10.54 14.35 8.89
N ARG A 89 -11.89 14.25 8.95
CA ARG A 89 -12.71 15.19 9.73
C ARG A 89 -12.35 15.21 11.20
N ARG A 90 -12.10 14.05 11.83
CA ARG A 90 -11.68 13.96 13.24
C ARG A 90 -10.32 14.60 13.46
N LEU A 91 -9.35 14.33 12.57
CA LEU A 91 -8.02 14.91 12.67
C LEU A 91 -8.04 16.44 12.49
N LEU A 92 -8.84 16.94 11.55
CA LEU A 92 -9.05 18.38 11.38
C LEU A 92 -9.71 19.00 12.60
N GLY A 93 -10.77 18.39 13.13
CA GLY A 93 -11.43 18.84 14.37
C GLY A 93 -10.51 18.84 15.59
N ALA A 94 -9.48 18.00 15.60
CA ALA A 94 -8.44 17.94 16.63
C ALA A 94 -7.23 18.85 16.36
N GLY A 95 -7.25 19.66 15.29
CA GLY A 95 -6.11 20.54 14.93
C GLY A 95 -4.86 19.79 14.44
N ARG A 96 -5.01 18.57 13.92
CA ARG A 96 -3.91 17.68 13.49
C ARG A 96 -3.75 17.60 11.97
N ALA A 97 -4.14 18.65 11.24
CA ALA A 97 -4.07 18.70 9.78
C ALA A 97 -2.63 18.49 9.27
N ASP A 98 -1.66 19.22 9.82
CA ASP A 98 -0.25 19.11 9.39
C ASP A 98 0.33 17.71 9.66
N ARG A 99 -0.18 17.02 10.69
CA ARG A 99 0.32 15.69 11.08
C ARG A 99 -0.20 14.64 10.10
N LEU A 100 -1.44 14.80 9.65
CA LEU A 100 -1.99 14.01 8.56
C LEU A 100 -1.23 14.28 7.25
N GLU A 101 -0.98 15.54 6.90
CA GLU A 101 -0.23 15.90 5.70
C GLU A 101 1.19 15.32 5.71
N LEU A 102 1.91 15.47 6.82
CA LEU A 102 3.23 14.87 7.01
C LEU A 102 3.18 13.35 6.84
N ALA A 103 2.22 12.68 7.46
CA ALA A 103 2.10 11.23 7.38
C ALA A 103 1.77 10.75 5.96
N GLU A 104 0.81 11.39 5.27
CA GLU A 104 0.47 11.09 3.87
C GLU A 104 1.67 11.35 2.95
N HIS A 105 2.45 12.41 3.20
CA HIS A 105 3.66 12.72 2.44
C HIS A 105 4.77 11.67 2.62
N VAL A 106 5.06 11.27 3.87
CA VAL A 106 6.06 10.21 4.13
C VAL A 106 5.57 8.88 3.55
N ALA A 107 4.28 8.57 3.66
CA ALA A 107 3.72 7.36 3.07
C ALA A 107 3.91 7.31 1.55
N MET A 108 3.65 8.43 0.85
CA MET A 108 3.92 8.56 -0.57
C MET A 108 5.41 8.32 -0.87
N LEU A 109 6.33 8.92 -0.12
CA LEU A 109 7.77 8.77 -0.35
C LEU A 109 8.27 7.33 -0.10
N VAL A 110 7.72 6.63 0.89
CA VAL A 110 8.07 5.24 1.21
C VAL A 110 7.49 4.25 0.19
N ALA A 111 6.25 4.47 -0.27
CA ALA A 111 5.58 3.55 -1.19
C ALA A 111 6.01 3.73 -2.65
N THR A 112 6.24 4.97 -3.11
CA THR A 112 6.51 5.29 -4.52
C THR A 112 7.67 4.50 -5.14
N PRO A 113 8.84 4.30 -4.48
CA PRO A 113 9.92 3.51 -5.04
C PRO A 113 9.54 2.04 -5.32
N ARG A 114 8.54 1.50 -4.62
CA ARG A 114 8.06 0.13 -4.81
C ARG A 114 7.01 0.00 -5.89
N LEU A 115 6.13 1.00 -5.95
CA LEU A 115 5.02 1.07 -6.89
C LEU A 115 5.45 1.72 -8.21
N ARG A 116 6.76 1.80 -8.48
CA ARG A 116 7.24 2.30 -9.76
C ARG A 116 7.12 1.19 -10.82
N PRO A 117 6.25 1.33 -11.82
CA PRO A 117 6.08 0.31 -12.84
C PRO A 117 7.37 0.15 -13.66
N ALA A 118 7.58 -1.08 -14.16
CA ALA A 118 8.69 -1.43 -15.04
C ALA A 118 8.71 -0.62 -16.35
N ASP A 119 7.52 -0.27 -16.83
CA ASP A 119 7.27 0.60 -17.96
C ASP A 119 6.40 1.77 -17.51
N PRO A 120 6.90 3.03 -17.52
CA PRO A 120 6.09 4.19 -17.16
C PRO A 120 4.97 4.50 -18.15
N GLY A 121 4.95 3.86 -19.33
CA GLY A 121 3.84 3.92 -20.29
C GLY A 121 2.73 2.91 -20.02
N ASP A 122 2.92 1.99 -19.05
CA ASP A 122 1.93 0.99 -18.68
C ASP A 122 0.81 1.63 -17.83
N ALA A 123 -0.33 1.89 -18.48
CA ALA A 123 -1.49 2.51 -17.86
C ALA A 123 -2.09 1.63 -16.74
N ASP A 124 -2.07 0.31 -16.91
CA ASP A 124 -2.62 -0.62 -15.92
C ASP A 124 -1.75 -0.59 -14.67
N ALA A 125 -0.43 -0.67 -14.83
CA ALA A 125 0.49 -0.62 -13.70
C ALA A 125 0.43 0.74 -12.95
N LEU A 126 0.21 1.84 -13.66
CA LEU A 126 -0.03 3.16 -13.05
C LEU A 126 -1.36 3.20 -12.26
N ALA A 127 -2.43 2.62 -12.80
CA ALA A 127 -3.72 2.53 -12.11
C ALA A 127 -3.62 1.72 -10.80
N LEU A 128 -2.93 0.57 -10.84
CA LEU A 128 -2.68 -0.25 -9.65
C LEU A 128 -1.84 0.50 -8.61
N SER A 129 -0.79 1.21 -9.05
CA SER A 129 0.03 2.05 -8.18
C SER A 129 -0.79 3.11 -7.46
N GLY A 130 -1.68 3.79 -8.19
CA GLY A 130 -2.60 4.78 -7.64
C GLY A 130 -3.57 4.19 -6.62
N ALA A 131 -4.13 3.00 -6.91
CA ALA A 131 -5.04 2.30 -6.00
C ALA A 131 -4.35 1.92 -4.68
N VAL A 132 -3.11 1.40 -4.75
CA VAL A 132 -2.33 1.07 -3.55
C VAL A 132 -2.00 2.33 -2.74
N LEU A 133 -1.54 3.41 -3.39
CA LEU A 133 -1.26 4.68 -2.70
C LEU A 133 -2.50 5.26 -2.01
N TRP A 134 -3.66 5.21 -2.67
CA TRP A 134 -4.92 5.66 -2.09
C TRP A 134 -5.30 4.85 -0.86
N LEU A 135 -5.13 3.53 -0.90
CA LEU A 135 -5.39 2.66 0.24
C LEU A 135 -4.42 2.95 1.40
N VAL A 136 -3.11 3.03 1.14
CA VAL A 136 -2.12 3.34 2.19
C VAL A 136 -2.44 4.67 2.87
N GLY A 137 -2.77 5.71 2.09
CA GLY A 137 -3.20 7.00 2.65
C GLY A 137 -4.46 6.90 3.51
N THR A 138 -5.41 6.05 3.14
CA THR A 138 -6.61 5.76 3.93
C THR A 138 -6.27 5.13 5.27
N LEU A 139 -5.38 4.13 5.28
CA LEU A 139 -4.93 3.43 6.50
C LEU A 139 -4.11 4.35 7.42
N VAL A 140 -3.27 5.22 6.86
CA VAL A 140 -2.54 6.25 7.61
C VAL A 140 -3.50 7.19 8.32
N ALA A 141 -4.51 7.71 7.61
CA ALA A 141 -5.52 8.58 8.21
C ALA A 141 -6.27 7.86 9.35
N GLY A 142 -6.69 6.60 9.14
CA GLY A 142 -7.33 5.77 10.16
C GLY A 142 -6.45 5.55 11.39
N ALA A 143 -5.18 5.20 11.20
CA ALA A 143 -4.22 4.98 12.27
C ALA A 143 -4.02 6.23 13.14
N LEU A 144 -3.93 7.42 12.52
CA LEU A 144 -3.83 8.69 13.24
C LEU A 144 -5.12 9.07 13.96
N ALA A 145 -6.29 8.71 13.40
CA ALA A 145 -7.61 8.98 13.95
C ALA A 145 -8.08 7.94 14.99
N ASP A 146 -7.19 7.05 15.40
CA ASP A 146 -7.41 6.00 16.39
C ASP A 146 -8.37 4.87 16.02
N ASP A 147 -8.39 4.49 14.74
CA ASP A 147 -9.06 3.27 14.30
C ASP A 147 -8.19 2.04 14.64
N ARG A 148 -8.49 1.36 15.75
CA ARG A 148 -7.58 0.37 16.41
C ARG A 148 -7.64 -1.06 15.86
N ALA A 149 -8.56 -1.38 14.95
CA ALA A 149 -8.79 -2.75 14.50
C ALA A 149 -8.85 -2.84 12.97
N ASP A 150 -7.77 -2.46 12.30
CA ASP A 150 -7.72 -2.48 10.84
C ASP A 150 -6.94 -3.68 10.29
N ALA A 151 -7.68 -4.75 9.98
CA ALA A 151 -7.17 -5.94 9.31
C ALA A 151 -6.50 -5.62 7.95
N LEU A 152 -6.87 -4.50 7.29
CA LEU A 152 -6.22 -4.08 6.05
C LEU A 152 -4.82 -3.53 6.32
N ALA A 153 -4.60 -2.85 7.45
CA ALA A 153 -3.28 -2.41 7.86
C ALA A 153 -2.37 -3.60 8.19
N GLU A 154 -2.91 -4.65 8.84
CA GLU A 154 -2.16 -5.89 9.10
C GLU A 154 -1.73 -6.58 7.80
N LEU A 155 -2.61 -6.64 6.79
CA LEU A 155 -2.28 -7.18 5.47
C LEU A 155 -1.16 -6.39 4.80
N VAL A 156 -1.28 -5.06 4.77
CA VAL A 156 -0.27 -4.19 4.15
C VAL A 156 1.06 -4.29 4.88
N THR A 157 1.04 -4.34 6.22
CA THR A 157 2.25 -4.56 7.03
C THR A 157 2.89 -5.92 6.73
N GLY A 158 2.09 -6.94 6.41
CA GLY A 158 2.54 -8.27 5.99
C GLY A 158 2.92 -8.39 4.50
N GLY A 159 2.96 -7.29 3.74
CA GLY A 159 3.33 -7.29 2.33
C GLY A 159 2.22 -7.68 1.36
N TRP A 160 0.97 -7.66 1.80
CA TRP A 160 -0.21 -7.97 0.98
C TRP A 160 -1.02 -6.72 0.67
N TRP A 161 -1.39 -6.56 -0.60
CA TRP A 161 -2.37 -5.58 -1.03
C TRP A 161 -3.79 -6.18 -0.92
N PRO A 162 -4.68 -5.64 -0.07
CA PRO A 162 -6.10 -6.00 -0.07
C PRO A 162 -6.80 -5.29 -1.23
N VAL A 163 -7.02 -6.02 -2.32
CA VAL A 163 -7.71 -5.51 -3.52
C VAL A 163 -9.18 -5.24 -3.21
N GLY A 164 -9.80 -6.12 -2.42
CA GLY A 164 -11.19 -6.01 -1.99
C GLY A 164 -12.08 -7.18 -2.45
N PRO A 165 -13.40 -7.13 -2.14
CA PRO A 165 -14.35 -8.18 -2.54
C PRO A 165 -14.64 -8.13 -4.05
N VAL A 166 -14.50 -9.27 -4.73
CA VAL A 166 -14.79 -9.48 -6.16
C VAL A 166 -15.47 -10.84 -6.32
N ASP A 167 -16.63 -10.87 -6.98
CA ASP A 167 -17.41 -12.09 -7.28
C ASP A 167 -17.58 -13.08 -6.11
N GLY A 168 -17.82 -12.56 -4.90
CA GLY A 168 -18.03 -13.40 -3.71
C GLY A 168 -16.74 -13.92 -3.04
N ALA A 169 -15.57 -13.41 -3.41
CA ALA A 169 -14.30 -13.67 -2.72
C ALA A 169 -13.59 -12.36 -2.36
N PHE A 170 -12.85 -12.32 -1.26
CA PHE A 170 -11.97 -11.20 -0.94
C PHE A 170 -10.60 -11.43 -1.57
N LEU A 171 -10.18 -10.58 -2.51
CA LEU A 171 -8.92 -10.74 -3.22
C LEU A 171 -7.76 -10.05 -2.50
N THR A 172 -6.64 -10.76 -2.40
CA THR A 172 -5.35 -10.22 -1.94
C THR A 172 -4.24 -10.56 -2.92
N ALA A 173 -3.32 -9.62 -3.15
CA ALA A 173 -2.17 -9.80 -4.02
C ALA A 173 -0.87 -9.39 -3.31
N PRO A 174 0.31 -9.79 -3.80
CA PRO A 174 1.57 -9.20 -3.35
C PRO A 174 1.53 -7.68 -3.52
N LEU A 175 2.05 -6.94 -2.53
CA LEU A 175 2.07 -5.47 -2.55
C LEU A 175 3.05 -4.91 -3.60
N ASP A 176 4.10 -5.65 -3.95
CA ASP A 176 5.07 -5.22 -4.95
C ASP A 176 4.51 -5.39 -6.37
N LEU A 177 4.68 -4.36 -7.20
CA LEU A 177 4.45 -4.48 -8.64
C LEU A 177 5.62 -5.23 -9.31
N PRO A 178 5.37 -5.98 -10.40
CA PRO A 178 6.42 -6.61 -11.17
C PRO A 178 7.48 -5.58 -11.58
N ARG A 179 8.70 -5.75 -11.07
CA ARG A 179 9.84 -4.93 -11.49
C ARG A 179 10.44 -5.55 -12.74
N ARG A 180 10.84 -4.71 -13.71
CA ARG A 180 11.67 -5.16 -14.84
C ARG A 180 12.92 -5.83 -14.26
N PRO A 181 13.33 -7.02 -14.74
CA PRO A 181 14.59 -7.60 -14.32
C PRO A 181 15.71 -6.57 -14.57
N ARG A 182 16.49 -6.24 -13.54
CA ARG A 182 17.72 -5.46 -13.70
C ARG A 182 18.75 -6.35 -14.41
N GLY A 183 18.67 -6.43 -15.73
CA GLY A 183 19.63 -7.15 -16.57
C GLY A 183 19.00 -8.07 -17.61
N GLY A 184 18.44 -7.49 -18.68
CA GLY A 184 18.42 -8.17 -19.98
C GLY A 184 19.76 -7.89 -20.69
N PRO A 185 20.32 -8.83 -21.46
CA PRO A 185 21.62 -8.64 -22.11
C PRO A 185 21.58 -7.41 -23.01
N SER A 186 22.58 -6.55 -22.85
CA SER A 186 22.81 -5.36 -23.67
C SER A 186 22.77 -5.75 -25.15
N GLU A 187 21.78 -5.25 -25.89
CA GLU A 187 21.78 -5.36 -27.34
C GLU A 187 23.04 -4.68 -27.85
N ARG A 188 24.03 -5.48 -28.25
CA ARG A 188 25.20 -4.97 -28.97
C ARG A 188 24.70 -4.29 -30.24
N PRO A 189 25.09 -3.04 -30.52
CA PRO A 189 24.75 -2.41 -31.78
C PRO A 189 25.41 -3.22 -32.91
N ARG A 190 24.59 -3.85 -33.74
CA ARG A 190 25.02 -4.35 -35.05
C ARG A 190 25.19 -3.14 -35.95
N HIS A 191 26.40 -2.60 -35.99
CA HIS A 191 26.83 -1.80 -37.13
C HIS A 191 27.15 -2.76 -38.28
N ALA A 192 26.39 -2.65 -39.35
CA ALA A 192 26.76 -3.08 -40.69
C ALA A 192 27.10 -1.82 -41.49
#